data_AF-A0A3M7PWZ8-F1
#
_entry.id   AF-A0A3M7PWZ8-F1
#
_cell.length_a   1.000
_cell.length_b   1.000
_cell.length_c   1.000
_cell.angle_alpha   90.00
_cell.angle_beta   90.00
_cell.angle_gamma   90.00
#
_symmetry.space_group_name_H-M   'P 1'
#
loop_
_entity.id
_entity.type
_entity.pdbx_description
1 polymer ?
#
loop_
_entity_poly.entity_id
_entity_poly.type
_entity_poly.pdbx_seq_one_letter_code
_entity_poly.pdbx_strand_id
1 'polypeptide(L)'
;MEEAEGALEQEEAKVLRAQLELSQVRQEIDRRLHEKEEEFENTRRNHQRALESMQASLEAETKGKAEAIRQKKKLESDINELEISLDHSNRANSDLQKLNKKLQQTIEELTAQIEDEQRQRDEAREAAAQAERRANMLASELEEIRVALEQAERARKAAENDLHEAADRISELSSANANLGALKRKLESDFVAIQADLDEAISELKNSEERVKKASADASRLAEELRQEQEHALNIEKLRKSLEQQVKDLQVRLDEAEANALKGGKRIIQKLEQRIHELESELDIEQRHHQETLKEVRKNDRRLKELAFQAEEDRKNQARLQDLVEKLQNKLKVYKRQVEEAEEIAALNLAKFRKVQLELEDASERADQAENQLNKQRAKNRSTVSVARISSPQREPQPIRAASAAPFRANSAAPFRASSIRRN
;
A
#
# COMPACT_ATOMS: atom_id res chain seq x y z
N MET A 1 241.44 -4.19 -177.07
CA MET A 1 241.41 -2.81 -176.55
C MET A 1 239.97 -2.35 -176.39
N GLU A 2 239.16 -2.28 -177.45
CA GLU A 2 237.76 -1.81 -177.38
C GLU A 2 236.87 -2.58 -176.38
N GLU A 3 237.08 -3.89 -176.16
CA GLU A 3 236.32 -4.69 -175.18
C GLU A 3 236.56 -4.31 -173.70
N ALA A 4 237.50 -3.41 -173.39
CA ALA A 4 237.80 -3.02 -172.00
C ALA A 4 237.00 -1.79 -171.50
N GLU A 5 236.62 -0.86 -172.38
CA GLU A 5 236.05 0.43 -171.98
C GLU A 5 234.55 0.33 -171.64
N GLY A 6 233.80 -0.50 -172.39
CA GLY A 6 232.37 -0.74 -172.15
C GLY A 6 232.01 -1.42 -170.82
N ALA A 7 233.01 -1.90 -170.06
CA ALA A 7 232.82 -2.44 -168.73
C ALA A 7 232.70 -1.37 -167.63
N LEU A 8 233.21 -0.15 -167.85
CA LEU A 8 233.31 0.88 -166.82
C LEU A 8 232.01 1.68 -166.65
N GLU A 9 231.40 2.12 -167.75
CA GLU A 9 230.14 2.90 -167.74
C GLU A 9 228.99 2.15 -167.03
N GLN A 10 229.01 0.81 -167.05
CA GLN A 10 227.96 -0.03 -166.49
C GLN A 10 227.97 -0.08 -164.95
N GLU A 11 229.08 0.27 -164.28
CA GLU A 11 229.13 0.37 -162.82
C GLU A 11 228.75 1.76 -162.30
N GLU A 12 229.18 2.84 -162.96
CA GLU A 12 228.82 4.21 -162.54
C GLU A 12 227.29 4.42 -162.56
N ALA A 13 226.60 3.83 -163.55
CA ALA A 13 225.14 3.84 -163.64
C ALA A 13 224.43 3.13 -162.46
N LYS A 14 225.09 2.20 -161.76
CA LYS A 14 224.54 1.53 -160.56
C LYS A 14 224.66 2.40 -159.31
N VAL A 15 225.81 3.05 -159.13
CA VAL A 15 226.07 3.93 -157.97
C VAL A 15 225.06 5.09 -157.92
N LEU A 16 224.76 5.69 -159.07
CA LEU A 16 223.80 6.81 -159.15
C LEU A 16 222.36 6.39 -158.77
N ARG A 17 221.96 5.15 -159.12
CA ARG A 17 220.66 4.59 -158.70
C ARG A 17 220.60 4.38 -157.18
N ALA A 18 221.63 3.78 -156.59
CA ALA A 18 221.68 3.52 -155.16
C ALA A 18 221.60 4.80 -154.30
N GLN A 19 222.18 5.91 -154.78
CA GLN A 19 222.06 7.21 -154.10
C GLN A 19 220.64 7.80 -154.18
N LEU A 20 219.93 7.63 -155.31
CA LEU A 20 218.54 8.05 -155.46
C LEU A 20 217.59 7.24 -154.56
N GLU A 21 217.77 5.91 -154.50
CA GLU A 21 217.00 5.04 -153.60
C GLU A 21 217.23 5.41 -152.13
N LEU A 22 218.48 5.65 -151.71
CA LEU A 22 218.80 6.08 -150.34
C LEU A 22 218.14 7.42 -149.97
N SER A 23 218.05 8.35 -150.91
CA SER A 23 217.38 9.65 -150.73
C SER A 23 215.86 9.50 -150.56
N GLN A 24 215.23 8.66 -151.41
CA GLN A 24 213.80 8.35 -151.31
C GLN A 24 213.46 7.64 -150.00
N VAL A 25 214.25 6.66 -149.57
CA VAL A 25 214.06 5.96 -148.29
C VAL A 25 214.16 6.91 -147.10
N ARG A 26 215.04 7.92 -147.13
CA ARG A 26 215.08 8.96 -146.08
C ARG A 26 213.80 9.79 -146.04
N GLN A 27 213.33 10.31 -147.18
CA GLN A 27 212.07 11.05 -147.21
C GLN A 27 210.86 10.20 -146.79
N GLU A 28 210.84 8.90 -147.10
CA GLU A 28 209.79 7.98 -146.62
C GLU A 28 209.86 7.77 -145.11
N ILE A 29 211.07 7.66 -144.52
CA ILE A 29 211.26 7.55 -143.07
C ILE A 29 210.83 8.82 -142.34
N ASP A 30 211.29 10.00 -142.79
CA ASP A 30 210.94 11.28 -142.15
C ASP A 30 209.43 11.55 -142.25
N ARG A 31 208.82 11.23 -143.40
CA ARG A 31 207.36 11.28 -143.58
C ARG A 31 206.63 10.33 -142.63
N ARG A 32 207.06 9.07 -142.53
CA ARG A 32 206.46 8.08 -141.60
C ARG A 32 206.63 8.48 -140.14
N LEU A 33 207.73 9.15 -139.77
CA LEU A 33 207.92 9.71 -138.44
C LEU A 33 206.85 10.78 -138.15
N HIS A 34 206.65 11.72 -139.05
CA HIS A 34 205.66 12.78 -138.86
C HIS A 34 204.21 12.25 -138.88
N GLU A 35 203.89 11.31 -139.78
CA GLU A 35 202.60 10.60 -139.77
C GLU A 35 202.37 9.85 -138.44
N LYS A 36 203.42 9.29 -137.81
CA LYS A 36 203.34 8.69 -136.49
C LYS A 36 203.21 9.71 -135.36
N GLU A 37 203.85 10.87 -135.44
CA GLU A 37 203.65 11.95 -134.48
C GLU A 37 202.21 12.48 -134.51
N GLU A 38 201.61 12.64 -135.69
CA GLU A 38 200.18 12.98 -135.82
C GLU A 38 199.25 11.87 -135.32
N GLU A 39 199.56 10.59 -135.54
CA GLU A 39 198.85 9.46 -134.91
C GLU A 39 198.93 9.51 -133.38
N PHE A 40 200.10 9.79 -132.80
CA PHE A 40 200.27 9.91 -131.35
C PHE A 40 199.57 11.15 -130.77
N GLU A 41 199.58 12.28 -131.46
CA GLU A 41 198.78 13.46 -131.09
C GLU A 41 197.28 13.19 -131.16
N ASN A 42 196.78 12.53 -132.21
CA ASN A 42 195.37 12.20 -132.36
C ASN A 42 194.90 11.14 -131.36
N THR A 43 195.67 10.08 -131.12
CA THR A 43 195.37 9.09 -130.08
C THR A 43 195.38 9.73 -128.69
N ARG A 44 196.36 10.60 -128.38
CA ARG A 44 196.37 11.37 -127.12
C ARG A 44 195.13 12.26 -126.98
N ARG A 45 194.74 13.01 -128.02
CA ARG A 45 193.51 13.84 -128.01
C ARG A 45 192.24 13.00 -127.86
N ASN A 46 192.17 11.84 -128.50
CA ASN A 46 191.01 10.94 -128.39
C ASN A 46 190.92 10.28 -127.01
N HIS A 47 192.05 9.86 -126.42
CA HIS A 47 192.08 9.36 -125.05
C HIS A 47 191.75 10.45 -124.03
N GLN A 48 192.24 11.69 -124.21
CA GLN A 48 191.88 12.83 -123.37
C GLN A 48 190.38 13.11 -123.41
N ARG A 49 189.78 13.18 -124.60
CA ARG A 49 188.31 13.32 -124.77
C ARG A 49 187.53 12.17 -124.16
N ALA A 50 188.05 10.94 -124.24
CA ALA A 50 187.42 9.77 -123.62
C ALA A 50 187.47 9.83 -122.08
N LEU A 51 188.58 10.29 -121.51
CA LEU A 51 188.72 10.54 -120.07
C LEU A 51 187.78 11.65 -119.60
N GLU A 52 187.73 12.78 -120.31
CA GLU A 52 186.80 13.89 -120.02
C GLU A 52 185.33 13.45 -120.11
N SER A 53 184.97 12.64 -121.12
CA SER A 53 183.63 12.07 -121.29
C SER A 53 183.26 11.08 -120.18
N MET A 54 184.17 10.18 -119.80
CA MET A 54 183.96 9.27 -118.67
C MET A 54 183.90 10.02 -117.32
N GLN A 55 184.68 11.08 -117.15
CA GLN A 55 184.64 11.90 -115.93
C GLN A 55 183.33 12.70 -115.85
N ALA A 56 182.85 13.28 -116.95
CA ALA A 56 181.54 13.92 -117.02
C ALA A 56 180.40 12.92 -116.73
N SER A 57 180.54 11.68 -117.20
CA SER A 57 179.60 10.58 -116.93
C SER A 57 179.63 10.13 -115.46
N LEU A 58 180.82 10.04 -114.85
CA LEU A 58 180.98 9.76 -113.42
C LEU A 58 180.42 10.88 -112.54
N GLU A 59 180.57 12.14 -112.96
CA GLU A 59 179.94 13.29 -112.30
C GLU A 59 178.41 13.29 -112.45
N ALA A 60 177.88 12.87 -113.60
CA ALA A 60 176.44 12.70 -113.79
C ALA A 60 175.89 11.56 -112.91
N GLU A 61 176.55 10.40 -112.88
CA GLU A 61 176.17 9.26 -112.04
C GLU A 61 176.27 9.57 -110.54
N THR A 62 177.32 10.29 -110.10
CA THR A 62 177.43 10.68 -108.68
C THR A 62 176.38 11.71 -108.26
N LYS A 63 176.00 12.64 -109.15
CA LYS A 63 174.87 13.56 -108.95
C LYS A 63 173.53 12.79 -108.93
N GLY A 64 173.27 11.94 -109.92
CA GLY A 64 172.06 11.10 -110.01
C GLY A 64 171.91 10.17 -108.81
N LYS A 65 172.99 9.55 -108.33
CA LYS A 65 173.02 8.76 -107.10
C LYS A 65 172.71 9.60 -105.86
N ALA A 66 173.23 10.82 -105.75
CA ALA A 66 172.93 11.71 -104.63
C ALA A 66 171.46 12.15 -104.65
N GLU A 67 170.90 12.45 -105.82
CA GLU A 67 169.49 12.76 -106.01
C GLU A 67 168.58 11.57 -105.71
N ALA A 68 168.92 10.36 -106.20
CA ALA A 68 168.19 9.13 -105.89
C ALA A 68 168.20 8.81 -104.38
N ILE A 69 169.33 9.03 -103.68
CA ILE A 69 169.39 8.89 -102.21
C ILE A 69 168.54 9.96 -101.51
N ARG A 70 168.49 11.20 -102.02
CA ARG A 70 167.65 12.27 -101.47
C ARG A 70 166.16 11.98 -101.69
N GLN A 71 165.78 11.53 -102.88
CA GLN A 71 164.42 11.10 -103.21
C GLN A 71 164.00 9.90 -102.37
N LYS A 72 164.86 8.87 -102.26
CA LYS A 72 164.62 7.73 -101.37
C LYS A 72 164.35 8.17 -99.93
N LYS A 73 165.21 9.02 -99.34
CA LYS A 73 165.02 9.53 -97.97
C LYS A 73 163.72 10.34 -97.82
N LYS A 74 163.30 11.07 -98.85
CA LYS A 74 162.00 11.75 -98.84
C LYS A 74 160.86 10.73 -98.85
N LEU A 75 160.90 9.73 -99.74
CA LEU A 75 159.88 8.67 -99.79
C LEU A 75 159.82 7.86 -98.49
N GLU A 76 160.96 7.60 -97.84
CA GLU A 76 161.00 7.00 -96.50
C GLU A 76 160.32 7.89 -95.44
N SER A 77 160.45 9.23 -95.50
CA SER A 77 159.70 10.16 -94.64
C SER A 77 158.21 10.18 -94.96
N ASP A 78 157.87 10.34 -96.25
CA ASP A 78 156.50 10.38 -96.75
C ASP A 78 155.74 9.09 -96.37
N ILE A 79 156.40 7.93 -96.43
CA ILE A 79 155.84 6.64 -95.97
C ILE A 79 155.62 6.65 -94.45
N ASN A 80 156.62 7.03 -93.64
CA ASN A 80 156.45 7.09 -92.17
C ASN A 80 155.30 8.03 -91.76
N GLU A 81 155.17 9.18 -92.42
CA GLU A 81 154.08 10.14 -92.18
C GLU A 81 152.71 9.57 -92.58
N LEU A 82 152.62 8.84 -93.69
CA LEU A 82 151.41 8.14 -94.12
C LEU A 82 151.05 6.97 -93.21
N GLU A 83 152.03 6.19 -92.72
CA GLU A 83 151.81 5.13 -91.74
C GLU A 83 151.27 5.69 -90.43
N ILE A 84 151.88 6.76 -89.89
CA ILE A 84 151.39 7.43 -88.68
C ILE A 84 149.98 7.98 -88.89
N SER A 85 149.69 8.58 -90.05
CA SER A 85 148.35 9.10 -90.39
C SER A 85 147.29 7.99 -90.49
N LEU A 86 147.63 6.89 -91.16
CA LEU A 86 146.79 5.68 -91.25
C LEU A 86 146.51 5.09 -89.87
N ASP A 87 147.51 5.06 -88.99
CA ASP A 87 147.36 4.52 -87.64
C ASP A 87 146.45 5.39 -86.76
N HIS A 88 146.54 6.72 -86.87
CA HIS A 88 145.59 7.65 -86.23
C HIS A 88 144.16 7.47 -86.78
N SER A 89 144.01 7.33 -88.11
CA SER A 89 142.71 7.09 -88.75
C SER A 89 142.09 5.77 -88.31
N ASN A 90 142.87 4.69 -88.24
CA ASN A 90 142.44 3.38 -87.75
C ASN A 90 142.02 3.40 -86.28
N ARG A 91 142.75 4.11 -85.42
CA ARG A 91 142.38 4.31 -84.00
C ARG A 91 141.07 5.08 -83.88
N ALA A 92 140.94 6.21 -84.59
CA ALA A 92 139.71 7.01 -84.61
C ALA A 92 138.50 6.22 -85.11
N ASN A 93 138.65 5.43 -86.18
CA ASN A 93 137.61 4.52 -86.68
C ASN A 93 137.23 3.45 -85.63
N SER A 94 138.22 2.84 -84.95
CA SER A 94 137.99 1.89 -83.87
C SER A 94 137.18 2.50 -82.71
N ASP A 95 137.49 3.74 -82.31
CA ASP A 95 136.79 4.41 -81.22
C ASP A 95 135.39 4.91 -81.63
N LEU A 96 135.21 5.36 -82.88
CA LEU A 96 133.88 5.63 -83.44
C LEU A 96 133.01 4.37 -83.52
N GLN A 97 133.57 3.21 -83.86
CA GLN A 97 132.84 1.94 -83.84
C GLN A 97 132.45 1.52 -82.41
N LYS A 98 133.32 1.73 -81.41
CA LYS A 98 132.99 1.50 -79.99
C LYS A 98 131.88 2.44 -79.52
N LEU A 99 131.93 3.71 -79.91
CA LEU A 99 130.90 4.70 -79.59
C LEU A 99 129.56 4.36 -80.27
N ASN A 100 129.58 3.97 -81.55
CA ASN A 100 128.38 3.57 -82.27
C ASN A 100 127.68 2.37 -81.62
N LYS A 101 128.44 1.33 -81.23
CA LYS A 101 127.91 0.18 -80.48
C LYS A 101 127.32 0.55 -79.12
N LYS A 102 127.95 1.47 -78.38
CA LYS A 102 127.40 1.99 -77.12
C LYS A 102 126.08 2.74 -77.35
N LEU A 103 126.02 3.58 -78.38
CA LEU A 103 124.80 4.32 -78.72
C LEU A 103 123.68 3.37 -79.18
N GLN A 104 124.00 2.32 -79.95
CA GLN A 104 123.05 1.26 -80.31
C GLN A 104 122.49 0.57 -79.05
N GLN A 105 123.35 0.12 -78.14
CA GLN A 105 122.93 -0.49 -76.87
C GLN A 105 122.05 0.46 -76.05
N THR A 106 122.41 1.73 -75.92
CA THR A 106 121.58 2.73 -75.19
C THR A 106 120.25 3.00 -75.90
N ILE A 107 120.19 2.93 -77.23
CA ILE A 107 118.91 3.03 -77.96
C ILE A 107 118.04 1.79 -77.68
N GLU A 108 118.62 0.59 -77.66
CA GLU A 108 117.90 -0.65 -77.32
C GLU A 108 117.38 -0.62 -75.87
N GLU A 109 118.22 -0.21 -74.91
CA GLU A 109 117.86 -0.04 -73.49
C GLU A 109 116.75 0.99 -73.28
N LEU A 110 116.82 2.14 -73.95
CA LEU A 110 115.77 3.17 -73.89
C LEU A 110 114.48 2.73 -74.60
N THR A 111 114.57 1.95 -75.68
CA THR A 111 113.39 1.40 -76.38
C THR A 111 112.64 0.45 -75.47
N ALA A 112 113.34 -0.48 -74.80
CA ALA A 112 112.74 -1.39 -73.83
C ALA A 112 112.08 -0.66 -72.65
N GLN A 113 112.73 0.39 -72.11
CA GLN A 113 112.15 1.23 -71.06
C GLN A 113 110.85 1.93 -71.52
N ILE A 114 110.82 2.44 -72.75
CA ILE A 114 109.63 3.08 -73.33
C ILE A 114 108.49 2.05 -73.56
N GLU A 115 108.80 0.81 -73.94
CA GLU A 115 107.81 -0.27 -74.07
C GLU A 115 107.23 -0.68 -72.70
N ASP A 116 108.08 -0.83 -71.68
CA ASP A 116 107.64 -1.12 -70.30
C ASP A 116 106.83 0.03 -69.69
N GLU A 117 107.21 1.30 -69.89
CA GLU A 117 106.43 2.47 -69.44
C GLU A 117 105.07 2.55 -70.15
N GLN A 118 105.01 2.31 -71.46
CA GLN A 118 103.73 2.28 -72.19
C GLN A 118 102.81 1.18 -71.69
N ARG A 119 103.37 -0.02 -71.44
CA ARG A 119 102.62 -1.13 -70.85
C ARG A 119 102.09 -0.80 -69.46
N GLN A 120 102.93 -0.27 -68.57
CA GLN A 120 102.51 0.12 -67.21
C GLN A 120 101.44 1.22 -67.24
N ARG A 121 101.56 2.21 -68.13
CA ARG A 121 100.54 3.24 -68.36
C ARG A 121 99.19 2.64 -68.74
N ASP A 122 99.18 1.66 -69.64
CA ASP A 122 97.94 1.07 -70.13
C ASP A 122 97.31 0.08 -69.14
N GLU A 123 98.12 -0.70 -68.41
CA GLU A 123 97.66 -1.49 -67.24
C GLU A 123 97.03 -0.58 -66.17
N ALA A 124 97.66 0.58 -65.85
CA ALA A 124 97.12 1.56 -64.92
C ALA A 124 95.84 2.24 -65.44
N ARG A 125 95.74 2.48 -66.75
CA ARG A 125 94.55 3.05 -67.40
C ARG A 125 93.36 2.09 -67.37
N GLU A 126 93.59 0.81 -67.59
CA GLU A 126 92.56 -0.22 -67.42
C GLU A 126 92.12 -0.35 -65.97
N ALA A 127 93.05 -0.33 -65.01
CA ALA A 127 92.74 -0.34 -63.59
C ALA A 127 91.87 0.86 -63.18
N ALA A 128 92.19 2.07 -63.68
CA ALA A 128 91.39 3.27 -63.47
C ALA A 128 89.97 3.13 -64.05
N ALA A 129 89.83 2.65 -65.29
CA ALA A 129 88.53 2.43 -65.93
C ALA A 129 87.69 1.34 -65.22
N GLN A 130 88.33 0.32 -64.64
CA GLN A 130 87.65 -0.66 -63.79
C GLN A 130 87.19 -0.06 -62.46
N ALA A 131 88.01 0.81 -61.84
CA ALA A 131 87.66 1.50 -60.61
C ALA A 131 86.50 2.48 -60.81
N GLU A 132 86.50 3.24 -61.92
CA GLU A 132 85.41 4.14 -62.31
C GLU A 132 84.09 3.39 -62.51
N ARG A 133 84.10 2.25 -63.21
CA ARG A 133 82.92 1.38 -63.35
C ARG A 133 82.40 0.89 -62.01
N ARG A 134 83.28 0.49 -61.08
CA ARG A 134 82.89 0.07 -59.71
C ARG A 134 82.30 1.24 -58.91
N ALA A 135 82.88 2.43 -58.99
CA ALA A 135 82.34 3.62 -58.35
C ALA A 135 80.93 3.97 -58.87
N ASN A 136 80.71 3.89 -60.18
CA ASN A 136 79.40 4.16 -60.79
C ASN A 136 78.34 3.10 -60.42
N MET A 137 78.71 1.81 -60.31
CA MET A 137 77.79 0.78 -59.80
C MET A 137 77.42 1.02 -58.33
N LEU A 138 78.40 1.26 -57.46
CA LEU A 138 78.18 1.57 -56.05
C LEU A 138 77.36 2.86 -55.84
N ALA A 139 77.47 3.84 -56.74
CA ALA A 139 76.63 5.03 -56.73
C ALA A 139 75.17 4.74 -57.08
N SER A 140 74.89 3.81 -58.01
CA SER A 140 73.53 3.34 -58.31
C SER A 140 72.94 2.58 -57.12
N GLU A 141 73.68 1.60 -56.60
CA GLU A 141 73.26 0.80 -55.43
C GLU A 141 72.94 1.68 -54.22
N LEU A 142 73.75 2.72 -53.98
CA LEU A 142 73.54 3.66 -52.88
C LEU A 142 72.28 4.52 -53.06
N GLU A 143 71.95 4.92 -54.30
CA GLU A 143 70.73 5.69 -54.59
C GLU A 143 69.48 4.80 -54.56
N GLU A 144 69.57 3.55 -55.05
CA GLU A 144 68.52 2.54 -54.90
C GLU A 144 68.20 2.26 -53.42
N ILE A 145 69.22 2.14 -52.57
CA ILE A 145 69.08 1.99 -51.12
C ILE A 145 68.46 3.23 -50.47
N ARG A 146 68.80 4.45 -50.92
CA ARG A 146 68.15 5.70 -50.45
C ARG A 146 66.67 5.72 -50.79
N VAL A 147 66.30 5.39 -52.02
CA VAL A 147 64.89 5.34 -52.46
C VAL A 147 64.11 4.28 -51.68
N ALA A 148 64.71 3.10 -51.44
CA ALA A 148 64.12 2.06 -50.59
C ALA A 148 63.95 2.52 -49.13
N LEU A 149 64.92 3.27 -48.58
CA LEU A 149 64.84 3.85 -47.23
C LEU A 149 63.72 4.90 -47.13
N GLU A 150 63.59 5.82 -48.09
CA GLU A 150 62.47 6.77 -48.12
C GLU A 150 61.11 6.08 -48.18
N GLN A 151 60.99 5.01 -48.97
CA GLN A 151 59.75 4.21 -49.06
C GLN A 151 59.45 3.51 -47.72
N ALA A 152 60.46 2.92 -47.08
CA ALA A 152 60.33 2.31 -45.77
C ALA A 152 59.96 3.34 -44.68
N GLU A 153 60.53 4.54 -44.70
CA GLU A 153 60.15 5.63 -43.80
C GLU A 153 58.70 6.10 -44.00
N ARG A 154 58.23 6.21 -45.25
CA ARG A 154 56.84 6.56 -45.57
C ARG A 154 55.89 5.47 -45.07
N ALA A 155 56.21 4.20 -45.29
CA ALA A 155 55.43 3.07 -44.79
C ALA A 155 55.40 3.02 -43.25
N ARG A 156 56.54 3.29 -42.59
CA ARG A 156 56.64 3.37 -41.13
C ARG A 156 55.76 4.48 -40.57
N LYS A 157 55.78 5.68 -41.17
CA LYS A 157 54.94 6.82 -40.78
C LYS A 157 53.44 6.56 -41.01
N ALA A 158 53.07 5.83 -42.06
CA ALA A 158 51.69 5.38 -42.26
C ALA A 158 51.24 4.44 -41.13
N ALA A 159 52.02 3.40 -40.84
CA ALA A 159 51.70 2.46 -39.75
C ALA A 159 51.69 3.11 -38.34
N GLU A 160 52.49 4.17 -38.13
CA GLU A 160 52.43 4.97 -36.90
C GLU A 160 51.11 5.77 -36.78
N ASN A 161 50.59 6.29 -37.89
CA ASN A 161 49.28 6.95 -37.92
C ASN A 161 48.14 5.94 -37.72
N ASP A 162 48.15 4.81 -38.44
CA ASP A 162 47.16 3.74 -38.30
C ASP A 162 47.07 3.24 -36.84
N LEU A 163 48.22 3.14 -36.15
CA LEU A 163 48.31 2.78 -34.74
C LEU A 163 47.70 3.86 -33.83
N HIS A 164 47.86 5.14 -34.14
CA HIS A 164 47.27 6.24 -33.37
C HIS A 164 45.74 6.28 -33.54
N GLU A 165 45.24 6.14 -34.77
CA GLU A 165 43.79 6.06 -35.04
C GLU A 165 43.15 4.84 -34.35
N ALA A 166 43.83 3.70 -34.34
CA ALA A 166 43.39 2.52 -33.61
C ALA A 166 43.38 2.74 -32.09
N ALA A 167 44.38 3.43 -31.53
CA ALA A 167 44.45 3.74 -30.10
C ALA A 167 43.33 4.71 -29.66
N ASP A 168 43.08 5.76 -30.45
CA ASP A 168 41.98 6.70 -30.19
C ASP A 168 40.63 5.99 -30.29
N ARG A 169 40.44 5.11 -31.29
CA ARG A 169 39.21 4.31 -31.43
C ARG A 169 39.00 3.34 -30.26
N ILE A 170 40.07 2.77 -29.70
CA ILE A 170 40.01 1.97 -28.46
C ILE A 170 39.60 2.83 -27.27
N SER A 171 40.08 4.08 -27.18
CA SER A 171 39.70 5.04 -26.15
C SER A 171 38.21 5.40 -26.23
N GLU A 172 37.71 5.73 -27.42
CA GLU A 172 36.28 5.98 -27.69
C GLU A 172 35.40 4.80 -27.27
N LEU A 173 35.74 3.59 -27.73
CA LEU A 173 34.97 2.38 -27.43
C LEU A 173 35.01 2.03 -25.94
N SER A 174 36.13 2.27 -25.26
CA SER A 174 36.26 2.07 -23.81
C SER A 174 35.36 3.04 -23.03
N SER A 175 35.33 4.32 -23.43
CA SER A 175 34.43 5.35 -22.86
C SER A 175 32.97 5.01 -23.12
N ALA A 176 32.61 4.63 -24.35
CA ALA A 176 31.26 4.20 -24.70
C ALA A 176 30.80 2.97 -23.90
N ASN A 177 31.67 1.97 -23.73
CA ASN A 177 31.38 0.77 -22.93
C ASN A 177 31.22 1.08 -21.44
N ALA A 178 32.03 2.00 -20.88
CA ALA A 178 31.86 2.48 -19.51
C ALA A 178 30.50 3.18 -19.30
N ASN A 179 30.09 4.04 -20.25
CA ASN A 179 28.80 4.72 -20.23
C ASN A 179 27.62 3.75 -20.37
N LEU A 180 27.71 2.77 -21.28
CA LEU A 180 26.72 1.68 -21.40
C LEU A 180 26.64 0.83 -20.12
N GLY A 181 27.77 0.54 -19.48
CA GLY A 181 27.83 -0.14 -18.20
C GLY A 181 27.17 0.64 -17.06
N ALA A 182 27.29 1.96 -17.04
CA ALA A 182 26.60 2.83 -16.09
C ALA A 182 25.09 2.89 -16.35
N LEU A 183 24.68 3.07 -17.61
CA LEU A 183 23.27 3.03 -18.02
C LEU A 183 22.61 1.69 -17.68
N LYS A 184 23.31 0.57 -17.94
CA LYS A 184 22.84 -0.77 -17.58
C LYS A 184 22.56 -0.88 -16.08
N ARG A 185 23.52 -0.53 -15.21
CA ARG A 185 23.34 -0.58 -13.74
C ARG A 185 22.17 0.30 -13.28
N LYS A 186 21.96 1.45 -13.92
CA LYS A 186 20.81 2.30 -13.63
C LYS A 186 19.51 1.59 -14.00
N LEU A 187 19.38 1.03 -15.19
CA LEU A 187 18.19 0.29 -15.62
C LEU A 187 17.93 -0.96 -14.76
N GLU A 188 18.98 -1.64 -14.29
CA GLU A 188 18.85 -2.75 -13.32
C GLU A 188 18.30 -2.25 -11.97
N SER A 189 18.73 -1.08 -11.50
CA SER A 189 18.19 -0.45 -10.29
C SER A 189 16.75 0.07 -10.46
N ASP A 190 16.47 0.74 -11.58
CA ASP A 190 15.15 1.27 -11.93
C ASP A 190 14.13 0.10 -12.06
N PHE A 191 14.55 -1.05 -12.61
CA PHE A 191 13.73 -2.27 -12.68
C PHE A 191 13.41 -2.86 -11.30
N VAL A 192 14.40 -2.96 -10.39
CA VAL A 192 14.18 -3.47 -9.03
C VAL A 192 13.24 -2.55 -8.23
N ALA A 193 13.32 -1.23 -8.42
CA ALA A 193 12.38 -0.29 -7.82
C ALA A 193 10.95 -0.51 -8.32
N ILE A 194 10.74 -0.55 -9.65
CA ILE A 194 9.43 -0.80 -10.27
C ILE A 194 8.85 -2.16 -9.84
N GLN A 195 9.70 -3.17 -9.62
CA GLN A 195 9.26 -4.47 -9.12
C GLN A 195 8.75 -4.40 -7.67
N ALA A 196 9.40 -3.59 -6.81
CA ALA A 196 8.93 -3.35 -5.45
C ALA A 196 7.61 -2.55 -5.43
N ASP A 197 7.50 -1.50 -6.25
CA ASP A 197 6.27 -0.71 -6.42
C ASP A 197 5.09 -1.61 -6.87
N LEU A 198 5.36 -2.58 -7.76
CA LEU A 198 4.37 -3.55 -8.24
C LEU A 198 3.93 -4.53 -7.14
N ASP A 199 4.86 -5.05 -6.34
CA ASP A 199 4.53 -5.94 -5.21
C ASP A 199 3.73 -5.20 -4.11
N GLU A 200 4.03 -3.91 -3.87
CA GLU A 200 3.22 -3.05 -2.99
C GLU A 200 1.81 -2.82 -3.56
N ALA A 201 1.67 -2.44 -4.84
CA ALA A 201 0.37 -2.27 -5.49
C ALA A 201 -0.46 -3.58 -5.51
N ILE A 202 0.18 -4.74 -5.66
CA ILE A 202 -0.47 -6.06 -5.54
C ILE A 202 -0.93 -6.32 -4.10
N SER A 203 -0.18 -5.87 -3.09
CA SER A 203 -0.57 -5.93 -1.68
C SER A 203 -1.78 -5.03 -1.40
N GLU A 204 -1.75 -3.77 -1.84
CA GLU A 204 -2.88 -2.83 -1.73
C GLU A 204 -4.15 -3.37 -2.40
N LEU A 205 -4.02 -3.93 -3.61
CA LEU A 205 -5.15 -4.53 -4.33
C LEU A 205 -5.79 -5.67 -3.54
N LYS A 206 -4.99 -6.59 -2.98
CA LYS A 206 -5.49 -7.69 -2.13
C LYS A 206 -6.19 -7.16 -0.87
N ASN A 207 -5.61 -6.15 -0.22
CA ASN A 207 -6.21 -5.49 0.95
C ASN A 207 -7.54 -4.79 0.60
N SER A 208 -7.63 -4.19 -0.59
CA SER A 208 -8.87 -3.59 -1.11
C SER A 208 -9.93 -4.65 -1.43
N GLU A 209 -9.55 -5.73 -2.12
CA GLU A 209 -10.43 -6.87 -2.37
C GLU A 209 -10.99 -7.47 -1.09
N GLU A 210 -10.19 -7.62 -0.03
CA GLU A 210 -10.67 -8.10 1.26
C GLU A 210 -11.71 -7.16 1.89
N ARG A 211 -11.49 -5.84 1.81
CA ARG A 211 -12.47 -4.84 2.30
C ARG A 211 -13.77 -4.93 1.51
N VAL A 212 -13.71 -5.08 0.19
CA VAL A 212 -14.88 -5.27 -0.69
C VAL A 212 -15.60 -6.59 -0.37
N LYS A 213 -14.88 -7.69 -0.19
CA LYS A 213 -15.46 -9.01 0.17
C LYS A 213 -16.17 -8.95 1.53
N LYS A 214 -15.56 -8.29 2.54
CA LYS A 214 -16.17 -8.06 3.86
C LYS A 214 -17.43 -7.20 3.75
N ALA A 215 -17.35 -6.03 3.11
CA ALA A 215 -18.50 -5.15 2.91
C ALA A 215 -19.64 -5.80 2.11
N SER A 216 -19.33 -6.65 1.11
CA SER A 216 -20.34 -7.42 0.38
C SER A 216 -21.01 -8.48 1.26
N ALA A 217 -20.26 -9.15 2.14
CA ALA A 217 -20.83 -10.13 3.06
C ALA A 217 -21.74 -9.47 4.11
N ASP A 218 -21.33 -8.32 4.66
CA ASP A 218 -22.17 -7.52 5.55
C ASP A 218 -23.42 -7.00 4.86
N ALA A 219 -23.32 -6.54 3.60
CA ALA A 219 -24.49 -6.13 2.80
C ALA A 219 -25.46 -7.29 2.54
N SER A 220 -24.96 -8.50 2.24
CA SER A 220 -25.79 -9.70 2.11
C SER A 220 -26.46 -10.09 3.44
N ARG A 221 -25.75 -9.99 4.57
CA ARG A 221 -26.31 -10.25 5.91
C ARG A 221 -27.42 -9.24 6.25
N LEU A 222 -27.19 -7.95 6.04
CA LEU A 222 -28.18 -6.89 6.29
C LEU A 222 -29.40 -7.01 5.37
N ALA A 223 -29.24 -7.48 4.14
CA ALA A 223 -30.36 -7.74 3.23
C ALA A 223 -31.24 -8.91 3.72
N GLU A 224 -30.64 -9.95 4.28
CA GLU A 224 -31.36 -11.09 4.87
C GLU A 224 -32.01 -10.72 6.22
N GLU A 225 -31.34 -9.96 7.09
CA GLU A 225 -31.92 -9.42 8.33
C GLU A 225 -33.13 -8.51 8.02
N LEU A 226 -33.03 -7.64 7.01
CA LEU A 226 -34.14 -6.83 6.52
C LEU A 226 -35.28 -7.68 5.95
N ARG A 227 -34.98 -8.77 5.23
CA ARG A 227 -35.99 -9.70 4.71
C ARG A 227 -36.74 -10.38 5.86
N GLN A 228 -36.02 -10.86 6.87
CA GLN A 228 -36.61 -11.53 8.04
C GLN A 228 -37.50 -10.56 8.83
N GLU A 229 -37.07 -9.31 9.03
CA GLU A 229 -37.90 -8.29 9.68
C GLU A 229 -39.14 -7.94 8.83
N GLN A 230 -39.04 -7.89 7.50
CA GLN A 230 -40.21 -7.71 6.62
C GLN A 230 -41.20 -8.88 6.72
N GLU A 231 -40.73 -10.13 6.76
CA GLU A 231 -41.59 -11.30 6.98
C GLU A 231 -42.23 -11.27 8.36
N HIS A 232 -41.48 -10.87 9.40
CA HIS A 232 -41.97 -10.74 10.77
C HIS A 232 -43.04 -9.64 10.88
N ALA A 233 -42.81 -8.46 10.28
CA ALA A 233 -43.78 -7.37 10.21
C ALA A 233 -45.05 -7.76 9.44
N LEU A 234 -44.92 -8.48 8.31
CA LEU A 234 -46.07 -9.03 7.58
C LEU A 234 -46.86 -10.04 8.41
N ASN A 235 -46.20 -10.84 9.26
CA ASN A 235 -46.87 -11.78 10.16
C ASN A 235 -47.55 -11.07 11.34
N ILE A 236 -46.95 -10.03 11.90
CA ILE A 236 -47.60 -9.15 12.89
C ILE A 236 -48.84 -8.47 12.29
N GLU A 237 -48.77 -7.94 11.08
CA GLU A 237 -49.90 -7.27 10.41
C GLU A 237 -51.04 -8.26 10.07
N LYS A 238 -50.74 -9.52 9.72
CA LYS A 238 -51.75 -10.59 9.61
C LYS A 238 -52.41 -10.89 10.96
N LEU A 239 -51.61 -11.06 12.02
CA LEU A 239 -52.11 -11.34 13.36
C LEU A 239 -52.98 -10.18 13.88
N ARG A 240 -52.53 -8.95 13.69
CA ARG A 240 -53.28 -7.72 13.98
C ARG A 240 -54.62 -7.72 13.25
N LYS A 241 -54.66 -7.98 11.94
CA LYS A 241 -55.92 -8.07 11.17
C LYS A 241 -56.85 -9.17 11.67
N SER A 242 -56.32 -10.30 12.12
CA SER A 242 -57.10 -11.37 12.75
C SER A 242 -57.70 -10.91 14.09
N LEU A 243 -56.92 -10.21 14.93
CA LEU A 243 -57.38 -9.64 16.20
C LEU A 243 -58.39 -8.51 15.99
N GLU A 244 -58.19 -7.62 15.01
CA GLU A 244 -59.16 -6.60 14.62
C GLU A 244 -60.49 -7.22 14.16
N GLN A 245 -60.47 -8.37 13.49
CA GLN A 245 -61.69 -9.11 13.16
C GLN A 245 -62.33 -9.74 14.40
N GLN A 246 -61.55 -10.38 15.29
CA GLN A 246 -62.08 -10.92 16.54
C GLN A 246 -62.71 -9.84 17.42
N VAL A 247 -62.12 -8.64 17.47
CA VAL A 247 -62.69 -7.48 18.18
C VAL A 247 -64.01 -7.03 17.54
N LYS A 248 -64.13 -7.01 16.21
CA LYS A 248 -65.41 -6.75 15.53
C LYS A 248 -66.46 -7.82 15.82
N ASP A 249 -66.09 -9.09 15.77
CA ASP A 249 -66.99 -10.21 16.05
C ASP A 249 -67.47 -10.19 17.52
N LEU A 250 -66.61 -9.78 18.45
CA LEU A 250 -66.96 -9.54 19.85
C LEU A 250 -67.82 -8.29 20.04
N GLN A 251 -67.58 -7.20 19.30
CA GLN A 251 -68.41 -6.00 19.33
C GLN A 251 -69.83 -6.32 18.83
N VAL A 252 -69.98 -7.05 17.71
CA VAL A 252 -71.30 -7.48 17.22
C VAL A 252 -72.04 -8.33 18.28
N ARG A 253 -71.35 -9.23 18.96
CA ARG A 253 -71.94 -10.01 20.08
C ARG A 253 -72.32 -9.14 21.28
N LEU A 254 -71.57 -8.08 21.56
CA LEU A 254 -71.90 -7.11 22.61
C LEU A 254 -73.14 -6.30 22.21
N ASP A 255 -73.18 -5.76 20.99
CA ASP A 255 -74.33 -5.03 20.45
C ASP A 255 -75.61 -5.90 20.44
N GLU A 256 -75.49 -7.19 20.09
CA GLU A 256 -76.57 -8.18 20.18
C GLU A 256 -77.01 -8.42 21.63
N ALA A 257 -76.08 -8.55 22.57
CA ALA A 257 -76.38 -8.73 23.99
C ALA A 257 -77.07 -7.49 24.59
N GLU A 258 -76.59 -6.28 24.28
CA GLU A 258 -77.20 -5.01 24.69
C GLU A 258 -78.58 -4.82 24.06
N ALA A 259 -78.75 -5.13 22.76
CA ALA A 259 -80.05 -5.07 22.11
C ALA A 259 -81.07 -6.05 22.73
N ASN A 260 -80.62 -7.24 23.15
CA ASN A 260 -81.46 -8.20 23.87
C ASN A 260 -81.76 -7.74 25.30
N ALA A 261 -80.79 -7.17 26.02
CA ALA A 261 -80.98 -6.58 27.35
C ALA A 261 -81.96 -5.40 27.31
N LEU A 262 -81.87 -4.51 26.30
CA LEU A 262 -82.80 -3.39 26.09
C LEU A 262 -84.23 -3.87 25.78
N LYS A 263 -84.39 -4.90 24.95
CA LYS A 263 -85.71 -5.50 24.64
C LYS A 263 -86.33 -6.20 25.85
N GLY A 264 -85.52 -6.89 26.66
CA GLY A 264 -85.95 -7.49 27.92
C GLY A 264 -86.32 -6.44 28.97
N GLY A 265 -85.43 -5.47 29.20
CA GLY A 265 -85.59 -4.39 30.16
C GLY A 265 -86.83 -3.54 29.92
N LYS A 266 -87.10 -3.12 28.67
CA LYS A 266 -88.33 -2.38 28.33
C LYS A 266 -89.62 -3.14 28.68
N ARG A 267 -89.65 -4.47 28.49
CA ARG A 267 -90.79 -5.33 28.89
C ARG A 267 -90.96 -5.42 30.41
N ILE A 268 -89.89 -5.34 31.18
CA ILE A 268 -89.94 -5.36 32.65
C ILE A 268 -90.38 -4.00 33.17
N ILE A 269 -89.85 -2.91 32.62
CA ILE A 269 -90.22 -1.53 32.98
C ILE A 269 -91.73 -1.30 32.78
N GLN A 270 -92.30 -1.65 31.61
CA GLN A 270 -93.74 -1.50 31.37
C GLN A 270 -94.62 -2.26 32.39
N LYS A 271 -94.17 -3.43 32.87
CA LYS A 271 -94.88 -4.17 33.92
C LYS A 271 -94.82 -3.48 35.28
N LEU A 272 -93.72 -2.81 35.59
CA LEU A 272 -93.56 -2.06 36.84
C LEU A 272 -94.35 -0.74 36.80
N GLU A 273 -94.34 -0.04 35.67
CA GLU A 273 -95.16 1.15 35.42
C GLU A 273 -96.66 0.84 35.59
N GLN A 274 -97.14 -0.25 34.98
CA GLN A 274 -98.52 -0.69 35.14
C GLN A 274 -98.86 -1.05 36.60
N ARG A 275 -97.93 -1.68 37.33
CA ARG A 275 -98.13 -2.06 38.74
C ARG A 275 -98.13 -0.86 39.69
N ILE A 276 -97.39 0.20 39.37
CA ILE A 276 -97.48 1.48 40.10
C ILE A 276 -98.88 2.08 39.93
N HIS A 277 -99.42 2.09 38.72
CA HIS A 277 -100.74 2.69 38.45
C HIS A 277 -101.90 1.91 39.11
N GLU A 278 -101.76 0.60 39.27
CA GLU A 278 -102.68 -0.21 40.09
C GLU A 278 -102.65 0.22 41.57
N LEU A 279 -101.45 0.41 42.14
CA LEU A 279 -101.27 0.82 43.54
C LEU A 279 -101.71 2.27 43.81
N GLU A 280 -101.57 3.17 42.84
CA GLU A 280 -102.11 4.53 42.90
C GLU A 280 -103.65 4.53 43.01
N SER A 281 -104.31 3.64 42.27
CA SER A 281 -105.76 3.46 42.30
C SER A 281 -106.26 2.88 43.63
N GLU A 282 -105.57 1.85 44.16
CA GLU A 282 -105.87 1.27 45.48
C GLU A 282 -105.71 2.32 46.61
N LEU A 283 -104.69 3.19 46.52
CA LEU A 283 -104.47 4.26 47.49
C LEU A 283 -105.58 5.33 47.50
N ASP A 284 -106.08 5.74 46.34
CA ASP A 284 -107.18 6.73 46.28
C ASP A 284 -108.52 6.17 46.79
N ILE A 285 -108.76 4.86 46.62
CA ILE A 285 -109.90 4.16 47.21
C ILE A 285 -109.79 4.13 48.75
N GLU A 286 -108.63 3.79 49.30
CA GLU A 286 -108.39 3.75 50.75
C GLU A 286 -108.51 5.15 51.38
N GLN A 287 -108.03 6.20 50.70
CA GLN A 287 -108.21 7.59 51.15
C GLN A 287 -109.68 8.01 51.21
N ARG A 288 -110.52 7.57 50.26
CA ARG A 288 -111.97 7.81 50.31
C ARG A 288 -112.61 7.10 51.49
N HIS A 289 -112.30 5.82 51.73
CA HIS A 289 -112.78 5.08 52.91
C HIS A 289 -112.38 5.76 54.22
N HIS A 290 -111.12 6.19 54.35
CA HIS A 290 -110.65 6.90 55.55
C HIS A 290 -111.44 8.18 55.85
N GLN A 291 -111.83 8.94 54.82
CA GLN A 291 -112.67 10.13 54.98
C GLN A 291 -114.11 9.81 55.45
N GLU A 292 -114.62 8.60 55.21
CA GLU A 292 -115.94 8.18 55.71
C GLU A 292 -115.86 7.73 57.17
N THR A 293 -114.85 6.93 57.53
CA THR A 293 -114.57 6.54 58.92
C THR A 293 -114.41 7.77 59.82
N LEU A 294 -113.69 8.81 59.36
CA LEU A 294 -113.56 10.09 60.07
C LEU A 294 -114.88 10.85 60.27
N LYS A 295 -115.88 10.68 59.39
CA LYS A 295 -117.22 11.27 59.56
C LYS A 295 -118.03 10.51 60.61
N GLU A 296 -117.94 9.17 60.63
CA GLU A 296 -118.60 8.35 61.65
C GLU A 296 -118.03 8.56 63.05
N VAL A 297 -116.71 8.61 63.20
CA VAL A 297 -116.04 8.87 64.50
C VAL A 297 -116.53 10.19 65.11
N ARG A 298 -116.63 11.27 64.31
CA ARG A 298 -117.17 12.58 64.75
C ARG A 298 -118.66 12.54 65.13
N LYS A 299 -119.41 11.55 64.65
CA LYS A 299 -120.84 11.34 64.95
C LYS A 299 -121.00 10.55 66.26
N ASN A 300 -120.17 9.53 66.45
CA ASN A 300 -120.14 8.71 67.66
C ASN A 300 -119.54 9.46 68.87
N ASP A 301 -118.52 10.32 68.68
CA ASP A 301 -117.94 11.15 69.75
C ASP A 301 -118.96 12.15 70.37
N ARG A 302 -119.89 12.68 69.57
CA ARG A 302 -121.00 13.51 70.07
C ARG A 302 -121.96 12.67 70.94
N ARG A 303 -122.33 11.49 70.44
CA ARG A 303 -123.24 10.55 71.12
C ARG A 303 -122.65 10.02 72.44
N LEU A 304 -121.32 9.85 72.50
CA LEU A 304 -120.58 9.53 73.71
C LEU A 304 -120.66 10.64 74.77
N LYS A 305 -120.59 11.91 74.35
CA LYS A 305 -120.68 13.06 75.27
C LYS A 305 -122.09 13.26 75.83
N GLU A 306 -123.14 12.97 75.06
CA GLU A 306 -124.52 12.91 75.53
C GLU A 306 -124.71 11.77 76.57
N LEU A 307 -124.24 10.55 76.24
CA LEU A 307 -124.33 9.39 77.14
C LEU A 307 -123.51 9.55 78.43
N ALA A 308 -122.35 10.21 78.38
CA ALA A 308 -121.54 10.50 79.56
C ALA A 308 -122.25 11.45 80.53
N PHE A 309 -122.95 12.47 80.03
CA PHE A 309 -123.73 13.39 80.85
C PHE A 309 -124.91 12.68 81.52
N GLN A 310 -125.62 11.84 80.77
CA GLN A 310 -126.72 11.01 81.30
C GLN A 310 -126.25 10.09 82.43
N ALA A 311 -125.08 9.44 82.27
CA ALA A 311 -124.51 8.54 83.27
C ALA A 311 -124.03 9.25 84.56
N GLU A 312 -123.66 10.54 84.50
CA GLU A 312 -123.39 11.33 85.70
C GLU A 312 -124.66 11.75 86.46
N GLU A 313 -125.77 11.97 85.75
CA GLU A 313 -127.06 12.30 86.38
C GLU A 313 -127.67 11.06 87.05
N ASP A 314 -127.67 9.92 86.37
CA ASP A 314 -128.15 8.64 86.94
C ASP A 314 -127.32 8.21 88.15
N ARG A 315 -125.99 8.38 88.15
CA ARG A 315 -125.16 8.13 89.35
C ARG A 315 -125.58 8.96 90.56
N LYS A 316 -125.97 10.23 90.36
CA LYS A 316 -126.42 11.12 91.46
C LYS A 316 -127.79 10.70 91.99
N ASN A 317 -128.68 10.14 91.16
CA ASN A 317 -129.94 9.56 91.59
C ASN A 317 -129.77 8.19 92.27
N GLN A 318 -128.89 7.33 91.76
CA GLN A 318 -128.62 6.01 92.35
C GLN A 318 -128.03 6.13 93.76
N ALA A 319 -127.08 7.06 93.98
CA ALA A 319 -126.52 7.33 95.30
C ALA A 319 -127.59 7.77 96.32
N ARG A 320 -128.52 8.65 95.93
CA ARG A 320 -129.66 9.07 96.78
C ARG A 320 -130.59 7.92 97.16
N LEU A 321 -130.81 6.97 96.25
CA LEU A 321 -131.64 5.79 96.51
C LEU A 321 -130.95 4.81 97.46
N GLN A 322 -129.64 4.57 97.31
CA GLN A 322 -128.87 3.70 98.20
C GLN A 322 -128.84 4.23 99.64
N ASP A 323 -128.61 5.54 99.80
CA ASP A 323 -128.59 6.24 101.08
C ASP A 323 -129.97 6.21 101.80
N LEU A 324 -131.06 6.09 101.05
CA LEU A 324 -132.42 5.88 101.59
C LEU A 324 -132.68 4.42 102.00
N VAL A 325 -132.16 3.45 101.23
CA VAL A 325 -132.32 2.01 101.50
C VAL A 325 -131.61 1.60 102.80
N GLU A 326 -130.38 2.05 103.04
CA GLU A 326 -129.67 1.72 104.29
C GLU A 326 -130.40 2.27 105.54
N LYS A 327 -130.97 3.48 105.43
CA LYS A 327 -131.74 4.13 106.52
C LYS A 327 -133.04 3.38 106.84
N LEU A 328 -133.62 2.67 105.88
CA LEU A 328 -134.77 1.79 106.09
C LEU A 328 -134.38 0.41 106.61
N GLN A 329 -133.33 -0.21 106.06
CA GLN A 329 -132.85 -1.53 106.50
C GLN A 329 -132.37 -1.54 107.96
N ASN A 330 -131.68 -0.48 108.41
CA ASN A 330 -131.24 -0.39 109.80
C ASN A 330 -132.42 -0.26 110.79
N LYS A 331 -133.49 0.45 110.44
CA LYS A 331 -134.72 0.48 111.25
C LYS A 331 -135.40 -0.89 111.32
N LEU A 332 -135.42 -1.63 110.20
CA LEU A 332 -136.00 -2.98 110.16
C LEU A 332 -135.26 -3.97 111.08
N LYS A 333 -133.92 -3.89 111.16
CA LYS A 333 -133.12 -4.70 112.10
C LYS A 333 -133.44 -4.41 113.57
N VAL A 334 -133.58 -3.15 113.95
CA VAL A 334 -133.89 -2.77 115.34
C VAL A 334 -135.27 -3.31 115.77
N TYR A 335 -136.29 -3.15 114.93
CA TYR A 335 -137.63 -3.62 115.28
C TYR A 335 -137.78 -5.14 115.35
N LYS A 336 -137.03 -5.92 114.54
CA LYS A 336 -137.03 -7.40 114.69
C LYS A 336 -136.54 -7.85 116.06
N ARG A 337 -135.41 -7.29 116.50
CA ARG A 337 -134.79 -7.64 117.79
C ARG A 337 -135.71 -7.33 118.99
N GLN A 338 -136.48 -6.25 118.91
CA GLN A 338 -137.47 -5.89 119.94
C GLN A 338 -138.69 -6.82 120.00
N VAL A 339 -138.96 -7.62 118.95
CA VAL A 339 -139.99 -8.67 118.99
C VAL A 339 -139.43 -9.95 119.60
N GLU A 340 -138.23 -10.36 119.17
CA GLU A 340 -137.53 -11.55 119.66
C GLU A 340 -137.29 -11.48 121.19
N GLU A 341 -136.84 -10.33 121.70
CA GLU A 341 -136.65 -10.08 123.14
C GLU A 341 -137.98 -10.02 123.94
N ALA A 342 -139.13 -9.86 123.29
CA ALA A 342 -140.45 -9.87 123.94
C ALA A 342 -141.08 -11.27 124.03
N GLU A 343 -140.86 -12.13 123.03
CA GLU A 343 -141.37 -13.51 123.01
C GLU A 343 -140.70 -14.39 124.08
N GLU A 344 -139.41 -14.18 124.35
CA GLU A 344 -138.66 -14.93 125.37
C GLU A 344 -139.19 -14.68 126.80
N ILE A 345 -139.63 -13.44 127.09
CA ILE A 345 -140.25 -13.05 128.37
C ILE A 345 -141.65 -13.69 128.53
N ALA A 346 -142.39 -13.89 127.44
CA ALA A 346 -143.68 -14.58 127.48
C ALA A 346 -143.52 -16.07 127.80
N ALA A 347 -142.54 -16.74 127.19
CA ALA A 347 -142.24 -18.16 127.44
C ALA A 347 -141.87 -18.43 128.92
N LEU A 348 -141.04 -17.58 129.51
CA LEU A 348 -140.60 -17.71 130.91
C LEU A 348 -141.75 -17.59 131.93
N ASN A 349 -142.77 -16.78 131.67
CA ASN A 349 -143.92 -16.65 132.56
C ASN A 349 -144.92 -17.81 132.42
N LEU A 350 -145.09 -18.35 131.21
CA LEU A 350 -145.92 -19.55 130.99
C LEU A 350 -145.36 -20.78 131.72
N ALA A 351 -144.03 -20.92 131.76
CA ALA A 351 -143.36 -21.98 132.52
C ALA A 351 -143.60 -21.88 134.03
N LYS A 352 -143.61 -20.66 134.59
CA LYS A 352 -143.88 -20.44 136.02
C LYS A 352 -145.32 -20.77 136.41
N PHE A 353 -146.31 -20.42 135.58
CA PHE A 353 -147.72 -20.70 135.90
C PHE A 353 -148.02 -22.21 135.94
N ARG A 354 -147.45 -23.00 135.01
CA ARG A 354 -147.58 -24.47 135.01
C ARG A 354 -147.03 -25.13 136.28
N LYS A 355 -146.01 -24.54 136.92
CA LYS A 355 -145.49 -25.04 138.21
C LYS A 355 -146.49 -24.81 139.36
N VAL A 356 -147.17 -23.66 139.37
CA VAL A 356 -148.19 -23.31 140.38
C VAL A 356 -149.46 -24.16 140.22
N GLN A 357 -149.79 -24.61 139.00
CA GLN A 357 -150.88 -25.59 138.81
C GLN A 357 -150.57 -26.92 139.50
N LEU A 358 -149.36 -27.48 139.30
CA LEU A 358 -148.94 -28.73 139.96
C LEU A 358 -148.96 -28.62 141.50
N GLU A 359 -148.52 -27.48 142.04
CA GLU A 359 -148.49 -27.24 143.48
C GLU A 359 -149.89 -27.03 144.09
N LEU A 360 -150.93 -26.80 143.27
CA LEU A 360 -152.33 -26.74 143.71
C LEU A 360 -153.05 -28.10 143.60
N GLU A 361 -152.74 -28.90 142.58
CA GLU A 361 -153.29 -30.26 142.41
C GLU A 361 -152.84 -31.17 143.58
N ASP A 362 -151.56 -31.16 143.93
CA ASP A 362 -150.99 -31.86 145.09
C ASP A 362 -151.51 -31.32 146.45
N ALA A 363 -152.07 -30.11 146.49
CA ALA A 363 -152.76 -29.57 147.67
C ALA A 363 -154.22 -30.01 147.77
N SER A 364 -154.93 -30.20 146.64
CA SER A 364 -156.34 -30.61 146.61
C SER A 364 -156.53 -32.08 146.96
N GLU A 365 -155.68 -32.98 146.46
CA GLU A 365 -155.79 -34.42 146.81
C GLU A 365 -155.59 -34.69 148.30
N ARG A 366 -154.95 -33.77 149.05
CA ARG A 366 -154.84 -33.83 150.51
C ARG A 366 -156.09 -33.33 151.24
N ALA A 367 -156.92 -32.50 150.61
CA ALA A 367 -158.24 -32.14 151.13
C ALA A 367 -159.24 -33.30 150.96
N ASP A 368 -159.25 -33.96 149.80
CA ASP A 368 -160.10 -35.13 149.52
C ASP A 368 -159.82 -36.32 150.46
N GLN A 369 -158.58 -36.48 150.92
CA GLN A 369 -158.21 -37.48 151.94
C GLN A 369 -158.67 -37.11 153.37
N ALA A 370 -158.95 -35.84 153.65
CA ALA A 370 -159.41 -35.38 154.95
C ALA A 370 -160.94 -35.45 155.10
N GLU A 371 -161.70 -34.93 154.14
CA GLU A 371 -163.16 -34.81 154.30
C GLU A 371 -163.92 -36.16 154.09
N ASN A 372 -163.32 -37.10 153.35
CA ASN A 372 -163.81 -38.49 153.26
C ASN A 372 -163.88 -39.21 154.63
N GLN A 373 -163.18 -38.73 155.68
CA GLN A 373 -163.30 -39.30 157.02
C GLN A 373 -164.42 -38.65 157.87
N LEU A 374 -164.83 -37.41 157.58
CA LEU A 374 -165.85 -36.70 158.37
C LEU A 374 -167.28 -37.02 157.91
N ASN A 375 -167.45 -37.48 156.66
CA ASN A 375 -168.69 -38.09 156.15
C ASN A 375 -169.13 -39.38 156.89
N LYS A 376 -168.35 -39.89 157.86
CA LYS A 376 -168.72 -41.01 158.76
C LYS A 376 -169.39 -40.60 160.08
N GLN A 377 -169.60 -39.30 160.36
CA GLN A 377 -170.07 -38.86 161.69
C GLN A 377 -171.32 -37.99 161.75
N ARG A 378 -171.63 -37.14 160.75
CA ARG A 378 -172.73 -36.16 160.87
C ARG A 378 -173.48 -36.00 159.53
N ALA A 379 -174.71 -36.49 159.36
CA ALA A 379 -175.65 -37.11 160.31
C ALA A 379 -176.11 -36.22 161.49
N LYS A 380 -175.78 -34.93 161.51
CA LYS A 380 -176.42 -33.90 162.36
C LYS A 380 -176.13 -32.49 161.83
N ASN A 381 -177.21 -31.77 161.50
CA ASN A 381 -177.34 -30.31 161.33
C ASN A 381 -176.50 -29.60 160.25
N ARG A 382 -177.12 -29.41 159.08
CA ARG A 382 -177.57 -28.09 158.57
C ARG A 382 -177.28 -26.89 159.51
N SER A 383 -176.43 -25.92 159.09
CA SER A 383 -176.61 -24.47 159.37
C SER A 383 -175.52 -23.51 158.82
N THR A 384 -175.95 -22.46 158.12
CA THR A 384 -175.55 -21.02 158.30
C THR A 384 -174.09 -20.49 158.18
N VAL A 385 -173.81 -19.76 157.08
CA VAL A 385 -173.61 -18.27 157.04
C VAL A 385 -172.33 -17.59 157.61
N SER A 386 -171.45 -17.15 156.69
CA SER A 386 -170.87 -15.78 156.52
C SER A 386 -169.62 -15.24 157.29
N VAL A 387 -169.23 -13.98 156.93
CA VAL A 387 -168.20 -13.05 157.52
C VAL A 387 -166.74 -13.33 157.07
N ALA A 388 -165.82 -12.38 156.76
CA ALA A 388 -165.76 -10.89 156.65
C ALA A 388 -164.82 -10.44 155.47
N ARG A 389 -165.01 -9.28 154.82
CA ARG A 389 -164.33 -7.96 154.99
C ARG A 389 -162.80 -8.00 155.18
N ILE A 390 -161.97 -7.28 154.38
CA ILE A 390 -161.50 -5.88 154.57
C ILE A 390 -160.53 -5.49 153.40
N SER A 391 -160.24 -4.25 152.97
CA SER A 391 -161.04 -3.02 152.72
C SER A 391 -160.20 -1.88 152.04
N SER A 392 -160.85 -0.97 151.27
CA SER A 392 -160.46 0.46 151.01
C SER A 392 -159.39 0.80 149.91
N PRO A 393 -159.26 2.07 149.42
CA PRO A 393 -160.17 2.69 148.41
C PRO A 393 -159.53 3.59 147.30
N GLN A 394 -160.34 4.19 146.40
CA GLN A 394 -160.03 5.28 145.42
C GLN A 394 -159.18 4.88 144.17
N ARG A 395 -159.04 5.59 143.02
CA ARG A 395 -159.56 6.84 142.33
C ARG A 395 -159.14 6.75 140.81
N GLU A 396 -159.55 7.52 139.77
CA GLU A 396 -160.72 8.33 139.30
C GLU A 396 -160.59 8.52 137.72
N PRO A 397 -161.36 9.34 136.93
CA PRO A 397 -161.70 9.03 135.51
C PRO A 397 -161.57 10.19 134.44
N GLN A 398 -162.27 10.02 133.28
CA GLN A 398 -162.84 11.06 132.35
C GLN A 398 -162.02 11.52 131.06
N PRO A 399 -162.60 12.23 130.04
CA PRO A 399 -163.37 11.62 128.91
C PRO A 399 -163.33 12.37 127.51
N ILE A 400 -164.36 12.14 126.65
CA ILE A 400 -165.07 13.11 125.74
C ILE A 400 -164.65 13.32 124.24
N ARG A 401 -165.64 13.11 123.33
CA ARG A 401 -165.93 13.74 121.99
C ARG A 401 -164.86 13.73 120.86
N ALA A 402 -165.10 14.21 119.62
CA ALA A 402 -166.22 14.05 118.63
C ALA A 402 -165.89 14.77 117.29
N ALA A 403 -166.57 14.41 116.19
CA ALA A 403 -166.54 15.06 114.85
C ALA A 403 -165.16 15.07 114.12
N SER A 404 -164.97 15.49 112.86
CA SER A 404 -165.80 15.99 111.74
C SER A 404 -165.11 15.58 110.40
N ALA A 405 -165.74 14.91 109.43
CA ALA A 405 -166.71 15.40 108.42
C ALA A 405 -166.13 16.11 107.17
N ALA A 406 -166.30 15.44 106.01
CA ALA A 406 -166.71 16.02 104.72
C ALA A 406 -165.68 16.94 103.95
N PRO A 407 -166.05 17.60 102.82
CA PRO A 407 -165.73 17.03 101.50
C PRO A 407 -165.17 18.04 100.46
N PHE A 408 -164.95 17.59 99.22
CA PHE A 408 -165.35 18.18 97.90
C PHE A 408 -164.59 17.37 96.80
N ARG A 409 -165.10 16.93 95.63
CA ARG A 409 -166.22 17.29 94.72
C ARG A 409 -165.78 18.18 93.54
N ALA A 410 -166.08 17.67 92.33
CA ALA A 410 -166.35 18.35 91.05
C ALA A 410 -165.23 18.45 89.99
N ASN A 411 -165.67 18.17 88.75
CA ASN A 411 -165.25 18.72 87.44
C ASN A 411 -163.86 18.36 86.86
N SER A 412 -163.69 18.29 85.53
CA SER A 412 -164.67 18.09 84.43
C SER A 412 -163.95 17.87 83.09
N ALA A 413 -164.60 17.13 82.18
CA ALA A 413 -164.62 17.31 80.72
C ALA A 413 -163.32 17.58 79.90
N ALA A 414 -163.11 16.74 78.89
CA ALA A 414 -163.14 17.05 77.43
C ALA A 414 -163.34 18.54 77.01
N PRO A 415 -162.95 19.00 75.77
CA PRO A 415 -163.10 18.19 74.56
C PRO A 415 -162.24 18.49 73.28
N PHE A 416 -162.42 17.60 72.29
CA PHE A 416 -162.67 17.85 70.85
C PHE A 416 -161.62 18.46 69.87
N ARG A 417 -161.70 17.87 68.65
CA ARG A 417 -161.46 18.39 67.28
C ARG A 417 -160.00 18.75 66.89
N ALA A 418 -159.38 18.16 65.86
CA ALA A 418 -159.78 17.81 64.47
C ALA A 418 -159.47 18.91 63.43
N SER A 419 -159.34 18.47 62.17
CA SER A 419 -159.20 19.25 60.93
C SER A 419 -157.83 19.86 60.63
N SER A 420 -157.15 19.23 59.67
CA SER A 420 -156.70 19.85 58.41
C SER A 420 -156.03 21.23 58.41
N ILE A 421 -154.80 21.32 57.88
CA ILE A 421 -154.51 22.04 56.60
C ILE A 421 -153.02 21.91 56.19
N ARG A 422 -152.83 21.91 54.86
CA ARG A 422 -151.70 22.32 53.99
C ARG A 422 -150.52 23.11 54.65
N ARG A 423 -149.33 23.24 54.05
CA ARG A 423 -148.93 23.20 52.62
C ARG A 423 -147.39 23.14 52.49
N ASN A 424 -146.90 22.74 51.31
CA ASN A 424 -145.52 22.87 50.80
C ASN A 424 -144.42 22.23 51.68
#